data_AF-A0A3C1KWK1-F1
#
_entry.id   AF-A0A3C1KWK1-F1
#
_cell.length_a   1.000
_cell.length_b   1.000
_cell.length_c   1.000
_cell.angle_alpha   90.00
_cell.angle_beta   90.00
_cell.angle_gamma   90.00
#
_symmetry.space_group_name_H-M   'P 1'
#
loop_
_entity.id
_entity.type
_entity.pdbx_description
1 polymer ?
#
loop_
_entity_poly.entity_id
_entity_poly.type
_entity_poly.pdbx_seq_one_letter_code
_entity_poly.pdbx_strand_id
1 'polypeptide(L)'
;MVADRALGLKMKVVGYDPFVDSSLLADGVQLAELDECLAKADFVTIHVPLMESTKKLINAERLALMKPGARLIHAARGGIVDEAALFAALSEGKLAGAALDVFEVEPSSPDNPLFTLTNVIATPHLGASTHEAQDRVAVMIANQIAALLNHGEVIHNVNQLSE
;
A
#
# COMPACT_ATOMS: atom_id res chain seq x y z
N MET A 1 5.85 12.73 1.10
CA MET A 1 5.22 11.39 1.23
C MET A 1 6.26 10.34 1.66
N VAL A 2 5.99 9.03 1.66
CA VAL A 2 6.86 7.98 2.28
C VAL A 2 8.32 8.03 1.77
N ALA A 3 8.54 8.26 0.47
CA ALA A 3 9.86 8.43 -0.11
C ALA A 3 10.67 9.56 0.56
N ASP A 4 10.08 10.74 0.77
CA ASP A 4 10.76 11.87 1.43
C ASP A 4 11.20 11.51 2.86
N ARG A 5 10.38 10.74 3.59
CA ARG A 5 10.73 10.26 4.93
C ARG A 5 11.90 9.29 4.87
N ALA A 6 11.90 8.35 3.91
CA ALA A 6 13.00 7.42 3.71
C ALA A 6 14.31 8.15 3.33
N LEU A 7 14.24 9.15 2.45
CA LEU A 7 15.37 10.01 2.09
C LEU A 7 15.88 10.82 3.30
N GLY A 8 14.97 11.35 4.12
CA GLY A 8 15.30 12.01 5.38
C GLY A 8 16.05 11.11 6.36
N LEU A 9 15.72 9.82 6.37
CA LEU A 9 16.41 8.75 7.10
C LEU A 9 17.69 8.24 6.41
N LYS A 10 18.13 8.90 5.33
CA LYS A 10 19.34 8.56 4.55
C LYS A 10 19.28 7.19 3.89
N MET A 11 18.09 6.68 3.61
CA MET A 11 17.89 5.47 2.82
C MET A 11 18.17 5.74 1.34
N LYS A 12 18.56 4.69 0.61
CA LYS A 12 18.52 4.68 -0.86
C LYS A 12 17.11 4.30 -1.29
N VAL A 13 16.47 5.12 -2.12
CA VAL A 13 15.08 4.90 -2.53
C VAL A 13 15.04 4.53 -4.01
N VAL A 14 14.50 3.34 -4.28
CA VAL A 14 14.14 2.86 -5.61
C VAL A 14 12.63 2.66 -5.67
N GLY A 15 11.99 3.02 -6.77
CA GLY A 15 10.55 2.95 -6.94
C GLY A 15 10.16 2.45 -8.33
N TYR A 16 8.93 1.95 -8.41
CA TYR A 16 8.30 1.54 -9.66
C TYR A 16 6.90 2.13 -9.71
N ASP A 17 6.56 2.74 -10.83
CA ASP A 17 5.21 3.14 -11.19
C ASP A 17 5.13 3.18 -12.72
N PRO A 18 4.23 2.40 -13.36
CA PRO A 18 4.17 2.30 -14.82
C PRO A 18 3.61 3.57 -15.49
N PHE A 19 3.12 4.54 -14.72
CA PHE A 19 2.49 5.76 -15.23
C PHE A 19 3.29 7.03 -14.92
N VAL A 20 4.41 6.92 -14.22
CA VAL A 20 5.21 8.05 -13.76
C VAL A 20 6.58 8.05 -14.44
N ASP A 21 6.97 9.20 -14.98
CA ASP A 21 8.33 9.42 -15.47
C ASP A 21 9.22 10.04 -14.39
N SER A 22 10.54 10.04 -14.63
CA SER A 22 11.53 10.50 -13.65
C SER A 22 11.40 11.98 -13.27
N SER A 23 10.71 12.81 -14.06
CA SER A 23 10.56 14.25 -13.79
C SER A 23 9.59 14.56 -12.66
N LEU A 24 8.70 13.63 -12.33
CA LEU A 24 7.71 13.78 -11.26
C LEU A 24 8.21 13.27 -9.90
N LEU A 25 9.44 12.77 -9.84
CA LEU A 25 10.00 12.17 -8.63
C LEU A 25 10.71 13.19 -7.76
N ALA A 26 10.68 12.94 -6.45
CA ALA A 26 11.54 13.66 -5.53
C ALA A 26 13.01 13.38 -5.84
N ASP A 27 13.85 14.42 -5.70
CA ASP A 27 15.29 14.30 -5.85
C ASP A 27 15.84 13.15 -4.97
N GLY A 28 16.56 12.22 -5.59
CA GLY A 28 17.15 11.06 -4.91
C GLY A 28 16.33 9.77 -4.97
N VAL A 29 15.15 9.78 -5.60
CA VAL A 29 14.41 8.56 -5.95
C VAL A 29 14.84 8.07 -7.34
N GLN A 30 15.12 6.77 -7.47
CA GLN A 30 15.44 6.14 -8.74
C GLN A 30 14.27 5.27 -9.21
N LEU A 31 13.89 5.38 -10.49
CA LEU A 31 12.98 4.39 -11.09
C LEU A 31 13.74 3.15 -11.50
N ALA A 32 13.08 2.01 -11.32
CA ALA A 32 13.48 0.74 -11.87
C ALA A 32 12.22 -0.09 -12.15
N GLU A 33 12.38 -1.19 -12.88
CA GLU A 33 11.30 -2.16 -13.02
C GLU A 33 10.94 -2.77 -11.65
N LEU A 34 9.68 -3.22 -11.50
CA LEU A 34 9.18 -3.76 -10.24
C LEU A 34 10.07 -4.86 -9.67
N ASP A 35 10.42 -5.84 -10.49
CA ASP A 35 11.22 -7.00 -10.09
C ASP A 35 12.65 -6.58 -9.68
N GLU A 36 13.20 -5.55 -10.31
CA GLU A 36 14.50 -4.97 -9.95
C GLU A 36 14.43 -4.22 -8.60
N CYS A 37 13.34 -3.50 -8.34
CA CYS A 37 13.08 -2.88 -7.04
C CYS A 37 13.07 -3.95 -5.94
N LEU A 38 12.32 -5.03 -6.14
CA LEU A 38 12.19 -6.12 -5.18
C LEU A 38 13.53 -6.80 -4.88
N ALA A 39 14.33 -7.08 -5.92
CA ALA A 39 15.64 -7.72 -5.77
C ALA A 39 16.66 -6.86 -5.00
N LYS A 40 16.52 -5.53 -5.02
CA LYS A 40 17.46 -4.59 -4.38
C LYS A 40 16.99 -4.10 -3.01
N ALA A 41 15.71 -4.16 -2.71
CA ALA A 41 15.14 -3.53 -1.51
C ALA A 41 15.34 -4.37 -0.24
N ASP A 42 15.80 -3.72 0.84
CA ASP A 42 15.79 -4.29 2.19
C ASP A 42 14.42 -4.10 2.88
N PHE A 43 13.71 -3.05 2.48
CA PHE A 43 12.33 -2.74 2.89
C PHE A 43 11.51 -2.42 1.64
N VAL A 44 10.37 -3.09 1.48
CA VAL A 44 9.42 -2.85 0.38
C VAL A 44 8.14 -2.29 0.97
N THR A 45 7.65 -1.18 0.42
CA THR A 45 6.37 -0.57 0.79
C THR A 45 5.48 -0.43 -0.44
N ILE A 46 4.19 -0.73 -0.30
CA ILE A 46 3.24 -0.80 -1.43
C ILE A 46 2.26 0.37 -1.37
N HIS A 47 2.12 1.07 -2.50
CA HIS A 47 1.28 2.28 -2.62
C HIS A 47 0.50 2.32 -3.95
N VAL A 48 -0.13 1.22 -4.33
CA VAL A 48 -0.95 1.13 -5.55
C VAL A 48 -2.41 0.83 -5.20
N PRO A 49 -3.39 1.24 -6.02
CA PRO A 49 -4.77 0.83 -5.84
C PRO A 49 -4.93 -0.66 -6.15
N LEU A 50 -6.00 -1.28 -5.63
CA LEU A 50 -6.42 -2.61 -6.04
C LEU A 50 -7.22 -2.52 -7.35
N MET A 51 -6.72 -3.16 -8.39
CA MET A 51 -7.29 -3.28 -9.72
C MET A 51 -6.97 -4.69 -10.24
N GLU A 52 -7.56 -5.09 -11.37
CA GLU A 52 -7.26 -6.43 -11.94
C GLU A 52 -5.76 -6.61 -12.23
N SER A 53 -5.07 -5.55 -12.67
CA SER A 53 -3.63 -5.57 -12.95
C SER A 53 -2.74 -5.58 -11.70
N THR A 54 -3.26 -5.18 -10.54
CA THR A 54 -2.51 -5.14 -9.27
C THR A 54 -2.95 -6.20 -8.28
N LYS A 55 -3.95 -7.01 -8.62
CA LYS A 55 -4.40 -8.16 -7.85
C LYS A 55 -3.28 -9.21 -7.81
N LYS A 56 -2.88 -9.59 -6.60
CA LYS A 56 -1.75 -10.48 -6.34
C LYS A 56 -0.47 -10.03 -7.06
N LEU A 57 -0.29 -8.72 -7.19
CA LEU A 57 0.93 -8.14 -7.77
C LEU A 57 2.15 -8.65 -7.01
N ILE A 58 2.09 -8.76 -5.68
CA ILE A 58 3.14 -9.37 -4.87
C ILE A 58 2.74 -10.82 -4.58
N ASN A 59 3.04 -11.69 -5.54
CA ASN A 59 2.81 -13.14 -5.48
C ASN A 59 4.04 -13.90 -4.94
N ALA A 60 3.98 -15.22 -4.88
CA ALA A 60 5.07 -16.08 -4.42
C ALA A 60 6.39 -15.87 -5.19
N GLU A 61 6.30 -15.70 -6.51
CA GLU A 61 7.48 -15.50 -7.38
C GLU A 61 8.20 -14.19 -7.03
N ARG A 62 7.44 -13.10 -6.87
CA ARG A 62 7.98 -11.79 -6.49
C ARG A 62 8.46 -11.71 -5.06
N LEU A 63 7.79 -12.40 -4.13
CA LEU A 63 8.30 -12.57 -2.77
C LEU A 63 9.64 -13.32 -2.76
N ALA A 64 9.83 -14.30 -3.66
CA ALA A 64 11.09 -15.00 -3.80
C ALA A 64 12.22 -14.13 -4.35
N LEU A 65 11.92 -13.13 -5.20
CA LEU A 65 12.89 -12.15 -5.71
C LEU A 65 13.43 -11.23 -4.61
N MET A 66 12.65 -10.96 -3.57
CA MET A 66 13.10 -10.11 -2.46
C MET A 66 14.36 -10.69 -1.79
N LYS A 67 15.18 -9.81 -1.21
CA LYS A 67 16.37 -10.26 -0.47
C LYS A 67 15.99 -11.17 0.71
N PRO A 68 16.79 -12.20 1.02
CA PRO A 68 16.67 -12.89 2.30
C PRO A 68 16.75 -11.90 3.46
N GLY A 69 15.78 -11.94 4.38
CA GLY A 69 15.70 -11.01 5.50
C GLY A 69 15.13 -9.62 5.18
N ALA A 70 14.62 -9.40 3.96
CA ALA A 70 13.87 -8.20 3.63
C ALA A 70 12.56 -8.12 4.43
N ARG A 71 11.98 -6.92 4.50
CA ARG A 71 10.71 -6.65 5.18
C ARG A 71 9.68 -6.05 4.25
N LEU A 72 8.43 -6.47 4.39
CA LEU A 72 7.29 -5.97 3.61
C LEU A 72 6.41 -5.05 4.47
N ILE A 73 6.00 -3.91 3.92
CA ILE A 73 5.11 -2.95 4.57
C ILE A 73 3.93 -2.70 3.62
N HIS A 74 2.71 -2.93 4.09
CA HIS A 74 1.53 -2.83 3.25
C HIS A 74 0.37 -2.12 3.96
N ALA A 75 0.06 -0.92 3.48
CA ALA A 75 -1.04 -0.10 3.98
C ALA A 75 -1.90 0.46 2.83
N ALA A 76 -1.88 -0.20 1.65
CA ALA A 76 -2.63 0.24 0.49
C ALA A 76 -4.03 -0.41 0.44
N ARG A 77 -4.13 -1.65 -0.06
CA ARG A 77 -5.38 -2.45 -0.09
C ARG A 77 -5.08 -3.95 -0.01
N GLY A 78 -5.92 -4.70 0.69
CA GLY A 78 -5.90 -6.16 0.64
C GLY A 78 -5.94 -6.72 -0.79
N GLY A 79 -5.41 -7.93 -0.97
CA GLY A 79 -5.41 -8.62 -2.28
C GLY A 79 -4.37 -8.13 -3.29
N ILE A 80 -3.60 -7.09 -2.99
CA ILE A 80 -2.41 -6.73 -3.77
C ILE A 80 -1.25 -7.70 -3.46
N VAL A 81 -1.14 -8.12 -2.21
CA VAL A 81 -0.22 -9.17 -1.76
C VAL A 81 -1.01 -10.46 -1.64
N ASP A 82 -0.48 -11.56 -2.16
CA ASP A 82 -1.03 -12.89 -1.91
C ASP A 82 -0.72 -13.30 -0.45
N GLU A 83 -1.73 -13.31 0.42
CA GLU A 83 -1.54 -13.55 1.86
C GLU A 83 -1.00 -14.94 2.17
N ALA A 84 -1.38 -15.95 1.39
CA ALA A 84 -0.90 -17.32 1.57
C ALA A 84 0.59 -17.42 1.19
N ALA A 85 0.98 -16.77 0.10
CA ALA A 85 2.39 -16.71 -0.29
C ALA A 85 3.22 -15.90 0.72
N LEU A 86 2.67 -14.80 1.26
CA LEU A 86 3.32 -14.02 2.30
C LEU A 86 3.52 -14.83 3.58
N PHE A 87 2.50 -15.57 4.02
CA PHE A 87 2.57 -16.47 5.17
C PHE A 87 3.70 -17.49 5.01
N ALA A 88 3.80 -18.14 3.85
CA ALA A 88 4.87 -19.09 3.56
C ALA A 88 6.26 -18.42 3.62
N ALA A 89 6.44 -17.29 2.94
CA ALA A 89 7.71 -16.58 2.91
C ALA A 89 8.17 -16.09 4.30
N LEU A 90 7.24 -15.73 5.18
CA LEU A 90 7.54 -15.34 6.56
C LEU A 90 7.83 -16.56 7.45
N SER A 91 7.04 -17.62 7.32
CA SER A 91 7.19 -18.85 8.12
C SER A 91 8.49 -19.59 7.81
N GLU A 92 8.92 -19.56 6.55
CA GLU A 92 10.18 -20.15 6.09
C GLU A 92 11.40 -19.26 6.39
N GLY A 93 11.18 -18.05 6.92
CA GLY A 93 12.24 -17.10 7.25
C GLY A 93 12.89 -16.42 6.02
N LYS A 94 12.28 -16.55 4.83
CA LYS A 94 12.71 -15.82 3.63
C LYS A 94 12.60 -14.31 3.87
N LEU A 95 11.49 -13.86 4.45
CA LEU A 95 11.31 -12.49 4.91
C LEU A 95 11.52 -12.38 6.42
N ALA A 96 12.18 -11.31 6.86
CA ALA A 96 12.40 -11.07 8.29
C ALA A 96 11.14 -10.59 9.01
N GLY A 97 10.15 -10.08 8.28
CA GLY A 97 8.87 -9.66 8.85
C GLY A 97 7.99 -8.88 7.88
N ALA A 98 6.74 -8.68 8.29
CA ALA A 98 5.78 -7.85 7.57
C ALA A 98 5.00 -6.93 8.52
N ALA A 99 4.67 -5.73 8.05
CA ALA A 99 3.76 -4.80 8.71
C ALA A 99 2.55 -4.55 7.81
N LEU A 100 1.35 -4.89 8.28
CA LEU A 100 0.12 -4.92 7.47
C LEU A 100 -0.97 -4.09 8.14
N ASP A 101 -1.57 -3.16 7.39
CA ASP A 101 -2.75 -2.38 7.83
C ASP A 101 -4.03 -2.83 7.12
N VAL A 102 -3.93 -3.68 6.09
CA VAL A 102 -5.01 -4.07 5.18
C VAL A 102 -4.95 -5.57 4.88
N PHE A 103 -6.10 -6.17 4.58
CA PHE A 103 -6.23 -7.64 4.40
C PHE A 103 -7.18 -7.97 3.24
N GLU A 104 -7.02 -9.13 2.58
CA GLU A 104 -7.86 -9.59 1.48
C GLU A 104 -9.36 -9.57 1.83
N VAL A 105 -9.68 -9.96 3.06
CA VAL A 105 -11.02 -9.86 3.63
C VAL A 105 -10.96 -8.92 4.82
N GLU A 106 -11.78 -7.88 4.78
CA GLU A 106 -11.89 -6.89 5.86
C GLU A 106 -13.34 -6.80 6.38
N PRO A 107 -13.56 -6.87 7.71
CA PRO A 107 -12.57 -7.09 8.78
C PRO A 107 -11.89 -8.46 8.70
N SER A 108 -10.60 -8.51 9.04
CA SER A 108 -9.83 -9.76 9.02
C SER A 108 -10.32 -10.73 10.11
N SER A 109 -10.33 -12.03 9.79
CA SER A 109 -10.70 -13.07 10.75
C SER A 109 -9.66 -13.13 11.89
N PRO A 110 -10.09 -13.31 13.15
CA PRO A 110 -9.17 -13.62 14.25
C PRO A 110 -8.29 -14.85 13.99
N ASP A 111 -8.76 -15.77 13.15
CA ASP A 111 -8.05 -17.00 12.75
C ASP A 111 -7.10 -16.81 11.56
N ASN A 112 -6.85 -15.57 11.10
CA ASN A 112 -5.92 -15.33 10.01
C ASN A 112 -4.52 -15.87 10.37
N PRO A 113 -3.93 -16.81 9.57
CA PRO A 113 -2.64 -17.42 9.88
C PRO A 113 -1.50 -16.41 10.08
N LEU A 114 -1.56 -15.26 9.41
CA LEU A 114 -0.56 -14.18 9.57
C LEU A 114 -0.49 -13.68 11.02
N PHE A 115 -1.58 -13.76 11.79
CA PHE A 115 -1.60 -13.36 13.20
C PHE A 115 -0.93 -14.34 14.15
N THR A 116 -0.63 -15.56 13.69
CA THR A 116 0.13 -16.55 14.47
C THR A 116 1.64 -16.30 14.42
N LEU A 117 2.09 -15.46 13.49
CA LEU A 117 3.51 -15.21 13.23
C LEU A 117 4.05 -14.07 14.10
N THR A 118 5.14 -14.33 14.83
CA THR A 118 5.76 -13.34 15.73
C THR A 118 6.49 -12.21 14.99
N ASN A 119 6.77 -12.40 13.70
CA ASN A 119 7.39 -11.42 12.81
C ASN A 119 6.37 -10.65 11.95
N VAL A 120 5.08 -10.68 12.33
CA VAL A 120 4.02 -9.89 11.71
C VAL A 120 3.52 -8.83 12.69
N ILE A 121 3.40 -7.59 12.22
CA ILE A 121 2.71 -6.49 12.89
C ILE A 121 1.45 -6.20 12.09
N ALA A 122 0.30 -6.16 12.76
CA ALA A 122 -0.99 -5.93 12.13
C ALA A 122 -1.72 -4.74 12.78
N THR A 123 -2.34 -3.90 11.96
CA THR A 123 -3.29 -2.86 12.39
C THR A 123 -4.60 -2.98 11.59
N PRO A 124 -5.75 -2.64 12.19
CA PRO A 124 -7.06 -2.82 11.54
C PRO A 124 -7.46 -1.60 10.69
N HIS A 125 -6.76 -1.38 9.57
CA HIS A 125 -7.06 -0.31 8.59
C HIS A 125 -7.10 1.09 9.22
N LEU A 126 -6.03 1.45 9.90
CA LEU A 126 -5.91 2.69 10.68
C LEU A 126 -5.12 3.80 9.98
N GLY A 127 -4.65 3.59 8.74
CA GLY A 127 -3.77 4.54 8.05
C GLY A 127 -4.29 5.98 7.95
N ALA A 128 -5.61 6.18 7.93
CA ALA A 128 -6.26 7.50 7.90
C ALA A 128 -6.99 7.89 9.21
N SER A 129 -6.81 7.12 10.28
CA SER A 129 -7.54 7.28 11.55
C SER A 129 -6.89 8.31 12.49
N THR A 130 -6.52 9.49 11.97
CA THR A 130 -6.08 10.63 12.80
C THR A 130 -7.17 11.70 12.88
N HIS A 131 -7.22 12.45 13.99
CA HIS A 131 -8.22 13.51 14.19
C HIS A 131 -8.24 14.50 13.02
N GLU A 132 -7.07 14.97 12.59
CA GLU A 132 -6.98 15.97 11.52
C GLU A 132 -7.39 15.40 10.16
N ALA A 133 -7.14 14.11 9.91
CA ALA A 133 -7.57 13.45 8.68
C ALA A 133 -9.10 13.28 8.65
N GLN A 134 -9.68 12.81 9.76
CA GLN A 134 -11.12 12.64 9.91
C GLN A 134 -11.86 13.98 9.78
N ASP A 135 -11.37 15.04 10.43
CA ASP A 135 -11.94 16.38 10.33
C ASP A 135 -11.90 16.92 8.90
N ARG A 136 -10.76 16.77 8.21
CA ARG A 136 -10.63 17.20 6.79
C ARG A 136 -11.60 16.44 5.88
N VAL A 137 -11.74 15.12 6.08
CA VAL A 137 -12.67 14.30 5.30
C VAL A 137 -14.12 14.72 5.58
N ALA A 138 -14.48 14.96 6.84
CA ALA A 138 -15.81 15.41 7.21
C ALA A 138 -16.18 16.74 6.55
N VAL A 139 -15.28 17.73 6.59
CA VAL A 139 -15.46 19.03 5.92
C VAL A 139 -15.55 18.87 4.40
N MET A 140 -14.69 18.03 3.81
CA MET A 140 -14.71 17.77 2.36
C MET A 140 -16.04 17.19 1.91
N ILE A 141 -16.57 16.19 2.61
CA ILE A 141 -17.86 15.56 2.30
C ILE A 141 -19.00 16.57 2.49
N ALA A 142 -19.00 17.34 3.58
CA ALA A 142 -20.01 18.37 3.82
C ALA A 142 -20.06 19.40 2.67
N ASN A 143 -18.89 19.83 2.18
CA ASN A 143 -18.80 20.74 1.04
C ASN A 143 -19.28 20.10 -0.26
N GLN A 144 -18.96 18.83 -0.52
CA GLN A 144 -19.45 18.11 -1.70
C GLN A 144 -20.99 18.00 -1.70
N ILE A 145 -21.59 17.69 -0.54
CA ILE A 145 -23.05 17.63 -0.38
C ILE A 145 -23.67 19.01 -0.59
N ALA A 146 -23.08 20.07 -0.01
CA ALA A 146 -23.57 21.44 -0.19
C ALA A 146 -23.49 21.90 -1.66
N ALA A 147 -22.41 21.55 -2.37
CA ALA A 147 -22.26 21.87 -3.79
C ALA A 147 -23.33 21.18 -4.64
N LEU A 148 -23.61 19.89 -4.37
CA LEU A 148 -24.66 19.16 -5.06
C LEU A 148 -26.05 19.77 -4.78
N LEU A 149 -26.38 20.02 -3.52
CA LEU A 149 -27.74 20.44 -3.14
C LEU A 149 -28.05 21.90 -3.53
N ASN A 150 -27.06 22.79 -3.49
CA ASN A 150 -27.28 24.22 -3.77
C ASN A 150 -26.99 24.58 -5.23
N HIS A 151 -26.10 23.86 -5.90
CA HIS A 151 -25.58 24.22 -7.22
C HIS A 151 -25.69 23.11 -8.26
N GLY A 152 -26.12 21.90 -7.87
CA GLY A 152 -26.17 20.74 -8.76
C GLY A 152 -24.78 20.23 -9.17
N GLU A 153 -23.72 20.68 -8.49
CA GLU A 153 -22.34 20.36 -8.84
C GLU A 153 -21.87 19.06 -8.15
N VAL A 154 -21.40 18.10 -8.94
CA VAL A 154 -20.83 16.85 -8.43
C VAL A 154 -19.31 16.91 -8.49
N ILE A 155 -18.69 17.05 -7.32
CA ILE A 155 -17.24 17.19 -7.16
C ILE A 155 -16.64 15.83 -6.76
N HIS A 156 -15.48 15.46 -7.34
CA HIS A 156 -14.77 14.20 -7.06
C HIS A 156 -15.60 12.92 -7.33
N ASN A 157 -16.43 12.92 -8.38
CA ASN A 157 -17.19 11.72 -8.74
C ASN A 157 -16.24 10.55 -9.07
N VAL A 158 -16.68 9.35 -8.70
CA VAL A 158 -16.00 8.09 -9.03
C VAL A 158 -16.83 7.20 -9.95
N ASN A 159 -18.10 7.56 -10.15
CA ASN A 159 -19.06 6.87 -11.01
C ASN A 159 -19.53 7.84 -12.09
N GLN A 160 -19.81 7.33 -13.29
CA GLN A 160 -20.54 8.12 -14.28
C GLN A 160 -21.99 8.30 -13.82
N LEU A 161 -22.49 9.54 -13.87
CA LEU A 161 -23.91 9.81 -13.73
C LEU A 161 -24.57 9.38 -15.03
N SER A 162 -25.39 8.33 -14.98
CA SER A 162 -26.26 7.98 -16.10
C SER A 162 -27.31 9.09 -16.28
N GLU A 163 -27.47 9.56 -17.51
CA GLU A 163 -28.56 10.47 -17.91
C GLU A 163 -29.95 9.88 -17.65
#